data_AF-A0AB39MNE2-F1
#
_entry.id   AF-A0AB39MNE2-F1
#
_cell.length_a   1.000
_cell.length_b   1.000
_cell.length_c   1.000
_cell.angle_alpha   90.00
_cell.angle_beta   90.00
_cell.angle_gamma   90.00
#
_symmetry.space_group_name_H-M   'P 1'
#
loop_
_entity.id
_entity.type
_entity.pdbx_description
1 polymer ?
#
loop_
_entity_poly.entity_id
_entity_poly.type
_entity_poly.pdbx_seq_one_letter_code
_entity_poly.pdbx_strand_id
1 'polypeptide(L)'
;MAQVLRMPTEAELPGGPRRRFVEELFSYYRDAGRPTLRAISDDIAGKSQFDAFTVSRETIRKMLRGLTVPLSWAVVNAVLTVLCERAFIDPDAEYHTGGFGDDTSTRRQDLRRVWNDALDAPPPSPAPPSGWGGGASYADEPPF
;
A
#
# COMPACT_ATOMS: atom_id res chain seq x y z
N MET A 1 -9.81 19.88 -11.41
CA MET A 1 -9.76 19.95 -9.94
C MET A 1 -8.94 18.78 -9.43
N ALA A 2 -7.91 19.05 -8.61
CA ALA A 2 -7.06 18.01 -8.06
C ALA A 2 -7.82 17.26 -6.96
N GLN A 3 -8.24 16.02 -7.24
CA GLN A 3 -8.90 15.20 -6.24
C GLN A 3 -7.84 14.70 -5.26
N VAL A 4 -7.86 15.25 -4.04
CA VAL A 4 -7.02 14.77 -2.94
C VAL A 4 -7.40 13.32 -2.67
N LEU A 5 -6.44 12.41 -2.80
CA LEU A 5 -6.69 11.01 -2.46
C LEU A 5 -6.92 10.93 -0.94
N ARG A 6 -7.94 10.19 -0.52
CA ARG A 6 -8.18 9.85 0.87
C ARG A 6 -7.71 8.43 1.12
N MET A 7 -7.28 8.18 2.36
CA MET A 7 -6.86 6.86 2.80
C MET A 7 -8.07 5.92 2.72
N PRO A 8 -7.92 4.71 2.15
CA PRO A 8 -9.01 3.76 2.07
C PRO A 8 -9.47 3.35 3.47
N THR A 9 -10.78 3.20 3.63
CA THR A 9 -11.38 2.74 4.89
C THR A 9 -11.12 1.24 5.10
N GLU A 10 -11.30 0.74 6.33
CA GLU A 10 -11.19 -0.70 6.62
C GLU A 10 -12.19 -1.56 5.84
N ALA A 11 -13.34 -1.00 5.47
CA ALA A 11 -14.30 -1.64 4.59
C ALA A 11 -13.78 -1.82 3.14
N GLU A 12 -12.91 -0.91 2.67
CA GLU A 12 -12.32 -0.98 1.31
C GLU A 12 -11.02 -1.79 1.28
N LEU A 13 -10.23 -1.72 2.36
CA LEU A 13 -8.98 -2.43 2.50
C LEU A 13 -8.91 -3.04 3.91
N PRO A 14 -9.30 -4.31 4.09
CA PRO A 14 -9.31 -4.95 5.39
C PRO A 14 -7.91 -4.98 6.01
N GLY A 15 -7.87 -5.07 7.34
CA GLY A 15 -6.62 -5.20 8.09
C GLY A 15 -5.73 -6.31 7.54
N GLY A 16 -4.46 -5.99 7.28
CA GLY A 16 -3.54 -6.95 6.70
C GLY A 16 -2.25 -6.34 6.14
N PRO A 17 -1.40 -7.19 5.53
CA PRO A 17 -0.10 -6.80 4.98
C PRO A 17 -0.22 -5.74 3.87
N ARG A 18 -1.22 -5.88 2.99
CA ARG A 18 -1.54 -4.86 1.96
C ARG A 18 -1.98 -3.54 2.55
N ARG A 19 -2.73 -3.58 3.66
CA ARG A 19 -3.15 -2.36 4.35
C ARG A 19 -1.92 -1.64 4.88
N ARG A 20 -1.07 -2.33 5.65
CA ARG A 20 0.20 -1.79 6.19
C ARG A 20 1.02 -1.07 5.13
N PHE A 21 1.26 -1.71 4.00
CA PHE A 21 1.96 -1.10 2.86
C PHE A 21 1.31 0.21 2.39
N VAL A 22 -0.02 0.24 2.27
CA VAL A 22 -0.75 1.46 1.89
C VAL A 22 -0.66 2.51 2.98
N GLU A 23 -0.82 2.17 4.26
CA GLU A 23 -0.76 3.15 5.36
C GLU A 23 0.59 3.86 5.38
N GLU A 24 1.67 3.10 5.20
CA GLU A 24 3.04 3.62 5.20
C GLU A 24 3.27 4.56 4.00
N LEU A 25 2.89 4.12 2.79
CA LEU A 25 2.97 4.97 1.60
C LEU A 25 2.09 6.23 1.73
N PHE A 26 0.94 6.10 2.38
CA PHE A 26 0.01 7.21 2.61
C PHE A 26 0.54 8.21 3.64
N SER A 27 1.36 7.75 4.58
CA SER A 27 2.06 8.62 5.53
C SER A 27 2.99 9.58 4.78
N TYR A 28 3.84 9.06 3.88
CA TYR A 28 4.70 9.89 3.02
C TYR A 28 3.90 10.78 2.08
N TYR A 29 2.78 10.28 1.54
CA TYR A 29 1.87 11.08 0.71
C TYR A 29 1.28 12.27 1.47
N ARG A 30 0.94 12.08 2.76
CA ARG A 30 0.43 13.13 3.63
C ARG A 30 1.52 14.14 3.96
N ASP A 31 2.72 13.67 4.27
CA ASP A 31 3.87 14.50 4.62
C ASP A 31 4.33 15.37 3.43
N ALA A 32 4.31 14.81 2.23
CA ALA A 32 4.56 15.49 0.96
C ALA A 32 3.49 16.56 0.58
N GLY A 33 2.53 16.86 1.47
CA GLY A 33 1.48 17.85 1.22
C GLY A 33 0.38 17.38 0.26
N ARG A 34 0.18 16.06 0.12
CA ARG A 34 -0.86 15.44 -0.73
C ARG A 34 -0.73 15.85 -2.20
N PRO A 35 0.40 15.57 -2.86
CA PRO A 35 0.62 15.93 -4.25
C PRO A 35 -0.43 15.30 -5.18
N THR A 36 -0.62 15.88 -6.35
CA THR A 36 -1.55 15.29 -7.33
C THR A 36 -0.90 14.07 -8.00
N LEU A 37 -1.69 13.08 -8.39
CA LEU A 37 -1.18 11.90 -9.13
C LEU A 37 -0.43 12.29 -10.41
N ARG A 38 -0.85 13.39 -11.05
CA ARG A 38 -0.17 13.95 -12.22
C ARG A 38 1.21 14.48 -11.83
N ALA A 39 1.31 15.25 -10.73
CA ALA A 39 2.58 15.77 -10.26
C ALA A 39 3.56 14.63 -9.94
N ILE A 40 3.11 13.57 -9.25
CA ILE A 40 3.97 12.40 -8.96
C ILE A 40 4.46 11.74 -10.25
N SER A 41 3.54 11.49 -11.20
CA SER A 41 3.88 10.86 -12.49
C SER A 41 4.86 11.69 -13.33
N ASP A 42 4.70 13.01 -13.33
CA ASP A 42 5.56 13.96 -14.04
C ASP A 42 6.96 14.04 -13.41
N ASP A 43 7.02 14.05 -12.07
CA ASP A 43 8.27 14.05 -11.30
C ASP A 43 9.10 12.77 -11.53
N ILE A 44 8.41 11.61 -11.60
CA ILE A 44 9.05 10.33 -11.94
C ILE A 44 9.59 10.38 -13.38
N ALA A 45 8.80 10.89 -14.33
CA ALA A 45 9.21 10.98 -15.74
C ALA A 45 10.35 11.99 -15.97
N GLY A 46 10.45 13.02 -15.13
CA GLY A 46 11.54 14.00 -15.20
C GLY A 46 12.88 13.51 -14.64
N LYS A 47 12.95 12.30 -14.07
CA LYS A 47 14.14 11.76 -13.41
C LYS A 47 14.79 10.66 -14.25
N SER A 48 16.02 10.90 -14.73
CA SER A 48 16.77 9.96 -15.57
C SER A 48 17.01 8.59 -14.93
N GLN A 49 17.00 8.50 -13.60
CA GLN A 49 17.10 7.22 -12.87
C GLN A 49 15.89 6.29 -13.06
N PHE A 50 14.76 6.80 -13.57
CA PHE A 50 13.54 6.04 -13.82
C PHE A 50 13.15 5.96 -15.31
N ASP A 51 14.03 6.39 -16.22
CA ASP A 51 13.75 6.42 -17.67
C ASP A 51 13.42 5.03 -18.25
N ALA A 52 13.91 3.97 -17.59
CA ALA A 52 13.67 2.58 -17.96
C ALA A 52 12.20 2.12 -17.80
N PHE A 53 11.35 2.85 -17.05
CA PHE A 53 9.94 2.48 -16.88
C PHE A 53 9.02 3.69 -16.68
N THR A 54 7.83 3.61 -17.25
CA THR A 54 6.81 4.67 -17.09
C THR A 54 5.77 4.26 -16.04
N VAL A 55 5.63 5.05 -14.99
CA VAL A 55 4.58 4.86 -13.98
C VAL A 55 3.36 5.68 -14.34
N SER A 56 2.31 5.00 -14.80
CA SER A 56 1.04 5.64 -15.15
C SER A 56 0.28 6.14 -13.92
N ARG A 57 -0.44 7.25 -14.06
CA ARG A 57 -1.32 7.83 -13.03
C ARG A 57 -2.30 6.81 -12.44
N GLU A 58 -2.81 5.90 -13.27
CA GLU A 58 -3.69 4.82 -12.82
C GLU A 58 -2.99 3.80 -11.92
N THR A 59 -1.73 3.46 -12.22
CA THR A 59 -0.91 2.58 -11.38
C THR A 59 -0.68 3.21 -10.01
N ILE A 60 -0.32 4.50 -9.98
CA ILE A 60 -0.13 5.26 -8.73
C ILE A 60 -1.44 5.29 -7.93
N ARG A 61 -2.58 5.55 -8.60
CA ARG A 61 -3.91 5.56 -7.97
C ARG A 61 -4.25 4.20 -7.36
N LYS A 62 -4.07 3.11 -8.11
CA LYS A 62 -4.38 1.74 -7.65
C LYS A 62 -3.48 1.35 -6.47
N MET A 63 -2.22 1.74 -6.51
CA MET A 63 -1.26 1.49 -5.44
C MET A 63 -1.62 2.24 -4.15
N LEU A 64 -1.87 3.55 -4.23
CA LEU A 64 -2.28 4.34 -3.06
C LEU A 64 -3.67 3.98 -2.52
N ARG A 65 -4.48 3.26 -3.29
CA ARG A 65 -5.76 2.69 -2.83
C ARG A 65 -5.64 1.25 -2.32
N GLY A 66 -4.48 0.60 -2.43
CA GLY A 66 -4.32 -0.82 -2.11
C GLY A 66 -5.02 -1.80 -3.05
N LEU A 67 -5.48 -1.32 -4.21
CA LEU A 67 -6.12 -2.15 -5.23
C LEU A 67 -5.10 -3.03 -5.96
N THR A 68 -3.85 -2.59 -6.04
CA THR A 68 -2.76 -3.35 -6.64
C THR A 68 -1.49 -3.16 -5.84
N VAL A 69 -0.75 -4.25 -5.65
CA VAL A 69 0.65 -4.20 -5.19
C VAL A 69 1.52 -4.40 -6.43
N PRO A 70 2.39 -3.45 -6.80
CA PRO A 70 3.26 -3.61 -7.96
C PRO A 70 4.27 -4.74 -7.73
N LEU A 71 4.48 -5.57 -8.75
CA LEU A 71 5.49 -6.65 -8.72
C LEU A 71 6.93 -6.12 -8.77
N SER A 72 7.12 -4.90 -9.27
CA SER A 72 8.44 -4.30 -9.44
C SER A 72 8.76 -3.32 -8.32
N TRP A 73 9.79 -3.63 -7.54
CA TRP A 73 10.33 -2.72 -6.51
C TRP A 73 10.71 -1.36 -7.09
N ALA A 74 11.24 -1.31 -8.32
CA ALA A 74 11.61 -0.07 -8.99
C ALA A 74 10.47 0.94 -9.06
N VAL A 75 9.24 0.47 -9.31
CA VAL A 75 8.03 1.30 -9.37
C VAL A 75 7.67 1.85 -7.98
N VAL A 76 7.77 1.02 -6.93
CA VAL A 76 7.55 1.45 -5.54
C VAL A 76 8.60 2.47 -5.12
N ASN A 77 9.87 2.17 -5.38
CA ASN A 77 11.01 3.02 -5.05
C ASN A 77 10.91 4.37 -5.75
N ALA A 78 10.48 4.43 -7.01
CA ALA A 78 10.26 5.70 -7.71
C ALA A 78 9.19 6.57 -7.05
N VAL A 79 8.06 5.97 -6.67
CA VAL A 79 7.00 6.68 -5.96
C VAL A 79 7.48 7.14 -4.59
N LEU A 80 8.17 6.28 -3.83
CA LEU A 80 8.75 6.63 -2.54
C LEU A 80 9.72 7.81 -2.66
N THR A 81 10.69 7.73 -3.59
CA THR A 81 11.69 8.78 -3.80
C THR A 81 11.04 10.14 -4.06
N VAL A 82 10.07 10.21 -4.96
CA VAL A 82 9.36 11.46 -5.27
C VAL A 82 8.55 11.97 -4.07
N LEU A 83 7.91 11.09 -3.30
CA LEU A 83 7.18 11.48 -2.10
C LEU A 83 8.12 12.01 -1.01
N CYS A 84 9.22 11.32 -0.77
CA CYS A 84 10.27 11.72 0.18
C CYS A 84 10.89 13.06 -0.20
N GLU A 85 11.26 13.27 -1.47
CA GLU A 85 11.80 14.55 -1.95
C GLU A 85 10.81 15.70 -1.73
N ARG A 86 9.52 15.47 -2.00
CA ARG A 86 8.47 16.48 -1.77
C ARG A 86 8.19 16.74 -0.30
N ALA A 87 8.38 15.72 0.53
CA ALA A 87 8.28 15.80 1.98
C ALA A 87 9.53 16.39 2.63
N PHE A 88 10.61 16.64 1.87
CA PHE A 88 11.94 16.95 2.42
C PHE A 88 12.42 15.90 3.44
N ILE A 89 11.99 14.65 3.26
CA ILE A 89 12.38 13.50 4.07
C ILE A 89 13.45 12.72 3.31
N ASP A 90 14.52 12.37 4.00
CA ASP A 90 15.51 11.47 3.43
C ASP A 90 15.05 10.00 3.56
N PRO A 91 14.92 9.25 2.44
CA PRO A 91 14.46 7.87 2.44
C PRO A 91 15.51 6.87 2.97
N ASP A 92 16.78 7.27 2.97
CA ASP A 92 17.92 6.49 3.44
C ASP A 92 18.33 6.88 4.87
N ALA A 93 17.80 7.98 5.41
CA ALA A 93 18.03 8.34 6.79
C ALA A 93 17.53 7.24 7.72
N GLU A 94 18.47 6.75 8.53
CA GLU A 94 18.23 5.79 9.59
C GLU A 94 17.28 6.37 10.64
N TYR A 95 16.33 5.56 11.10
CA TYR A 95 15.51 5.88 12.26
C TYR A 95 15.44 4.66 13.18
N HIS A 96 15.31 4.93 14.48
CA HIS A 96 15.17 3.88 15.48
C HIS A 96 13.79 3.25 15.39
N THR A 97 13.75 1.94 15.15
CA THR A 97 12.51 1.17 15.08
C THR A 97 12.28 0.46 16.42
N GLY A 98 11.89 1.21 17.46
CA GLY A 98 11.51 0.66 18.77
C GLY A 98 12.37 1.12 19.96
N GLY A 99 11.85 0.90 21.17
CA GLY A 99 12.30 1.58 22.39
C GLY A 99 13.47 0.97 23.18
N PHE A 100 14.01 -0.20 22.79
CA PHE A 100 15.02 -0.91 23.58
C PHE A 100 16.10 -1.68 22.77
N GLY A 101 16.44 -1.23 21.56
CA GLY A 101 17.53 -1.82 20.76
C GLY A 101 18.14 -0.87 19.73
N ASP A 102 19.36 -1.19 19.26
CA ASP A 102 20.09 -0.50 18.19
C ASP A 102 19.56 -0.90 16.79
N ASP A 103 18.27 -1.21 16.68
CA ASP A 103 17.64 -1.54 15.40
C ASP A 103 17.36 -0.24 14.64
N THR A 104 18.38 0.23 13.92
CA THR A 104 18.22 1.26 12.90
C THR A 104 17.75 0.60 11.61
N SER A 105 16.58 1.04 11.14
CA SER A 105 16.11 0.73 9.81
C SER A 105 16.00 2.03 9.01
N THR A 106 16.20 1.93 7.70
CA THR A 106 15.91 3.04 6.81
C THR A 106 14.45 2.99 6.37
N ARG A 107 13.87 4.16 6.08
CA ARG A 107 12.49 4.27 5.58
C ARG A 107 12.28 3.43 4.32
N ARG A 108 13.31 3.36 3.46
CA ARG A 108 13.31 2.50 2.28
C ARG A 108 13.27 1.00 2.66
N GLN A 109 14.01 0.58 3.68
CA GLN A 109 14.08 -0.81 4.09
C GLN A 109 12.77 -1.28 4.75
N ASP A 110 12.14 -0.42 5.55
CA ASP A 110 10.83 -0.68 6.16
C ASP A 110 9.75 -0.82 5.06
N LEU A 111 9.71 0.13 4.11
CA LEU A 111 8.77 0.05 2.98
C LEU A 111 8.99 -1.20 2.13
N ARG A 112 10.26 -1.59 1.94
CA ARG A 112 10.60 -2.82 1.21
C ARG A 112 10.11 -4.05 1.95
N ARG A 113 10.15 -4.06 3.28
CA ARG A 113 9.64 -5.16 4.10
C ARG A 113 8.13 -5.27 3.99
N VAL A 114 7.38 -4.19 4.21
CA VAL A 114 5.91 -4.22 4.10
C VAL A 114 5.43 -4.46 2.67
N TRP A 115 6.20 -4.05 1.66
CA TRP A 115 5.92 -4.38 0.26
C TRP A 115 6.08 -5.87 -0.04
N ASN A 116 7.16 -6.52 0.42
CA ASN A 116 7.32 -7.97 0.27
C ASN A 116 6.21 -8.72 1.00
N ASP A 117 5.91 -8.33 2.24
CA ASP A 117 4.81 -8.91 3.02
C ASP A 117 3.46 -8.78 2.29
N ALA A 118 3.21 -7.65 1.62
CA ALA A 118 2.02 -7.43 0.81
C ALA A 118 1.98 -8.26 -0.49
N LEU A 119 3.14 -8.63 -1.05
CA LEU A 119 3.27 -9.51 -2.21
C LEU A 119 3.10 -10.99 -1.83
N ASP A 120 3.71 -11.42 -0.73
CA ASP A 120 3.60 -12.79 -0.19
C ASP A 120 2.20 -13.08 0.36
N ALA A 121 1.45 -12.04 0.71
CA ALA A 121 0.09 -12.16 1.17
C ALA A 121 -0.83 -12.82 0.12
N PRO A 122 -1.58 -13.87 0.48
CA PRO A 122 -2.60 -14.42 -0.40
C PRO A 122 -3.58 -13.30 -0.81
N PRO A 123 -4.12 -13.33 -2.04
CA PRO A 123 -5.15 -12.37 -2.45
C PRO A 123 -6.26 -12.34 -1.40
N PRO A 124 -6.82 -11.15 -1.07
CA PRO A 124 -7.88 -11.07 -0.09
C PRO A 124 -8.96 -12.04 -0.52
N SER A 125 -9.19 -13.07 0.30
CA SER A 125 -10.25 -14.02 0.06
C SER A 125 -11.51 -13.20 -0.16
N PRO A 126 -12.24 -13.36 -1.29
CA PRO A 126 -13.54 -12.74 -1.40
C PRO A 126 -14.32 -13.21 -0.19
N ALA A 127 -14.83 -12.27 0.62
CA ALA A 127 -15.69 -12.59 1.74
C ALA A 127 -16.72 -13.62 1.24
N PRO A 128 -16.89 -14.78 1.90
CA PRO A 128 -17.92 -15.71 1.48
C PRO A 128 -19.24 -14.92 1.42
N PRO A 129 -20.05 -15.06 0.36
CA PRO A 129 -21.32 -14.36 0.29
C PRO A 129 -22.06 -14.65 1.59
N SER A 130 -22.40 -13.59 2.34
CA SER A 130 -23.08 -13.65 3.64
C SER A 130 -24.53 -14.13 3.49
N GLY A 131 -24.73 -15.30 2.88
CA GLY A 131 -26.00 -15.91 2.53
C GLY A 131 -26.07 -17.41 2.79
N TRP A 132 -25.02 -18.05 3.33
CA TRP A 132 -25.08 -19.45 3.78
C TRP A 132 -25.35 -19.55 5.29
N GLY A 133 -26.32 -18.76 5.75
CA GLY A 133 -26.88 -18.78 7.10
C GLY A 133 -28.39 -18.81 6.98
N GLY A 134 -28.95 -19.89 6.45
CA GLY A 134 -30.37 -20.02 6.17
C GLY A 134 -30.86 -21.46 6.36
N GLY A 135 -30.94 -21.89 7.62
CA GLY A 135 -31.91 -22.88 8.10
C GLY A 135 -31.81 -24.31 7.58
N ALA A 136 -31.13 -25.17 8.34
CA ALA A 136 -31.57 -26.55 8.51
C ALA A 136 -31.61 -26.86 10.01
N SER A 137 -32.64 -26.31 10.66
CA SER A 137 -33.05 -26.71 12.00
C SER A 137 -33.58 -28.15 11.95
N TYR A 138 -33.12 -28.97 12.91
CA TYR A 138 -33.64 -30.27 13.33
C TYR A 138 -35.08 -30.64 12.92
N ALA A 139 -35.20 -31.80 12.26
CA ALA A 139 -36.27 -32.82 12.34
C ALA A 139 -35.91 -33.83 11.23
N ASP A 140 -35.77 -35.13 11.39
CA ASP A 140 -36.55 -36.09 12.16
C ASP A 140 -35.79 -37.42 12.02
N GLU A 141 -35.44 -38.06 13.13
CA GLU A 141 -35.04 -39.47 13.13
C GLU A 141 -36.32 -40.30 13.18
N PRO A 142 -36.54 -41.25 12.25
CA PRO A 142 -37.33 -42.41 12.59
C PRO A 142 -36.43 -43.65 12.68
N PRO A 143 -36.59 -44.47 13.74
CA PRO A 143 -35.95 -45.77 13.81
C PRO A 143 -36.63 -46.73 12.84
N PHE A 144 -35.88 -47.64 12.21
CA PHE A 144 -36.18 -49.07 12.06
C PHE A 144 -35.01 -49.77 11.35
#